data_AF-A0A8S0FEM0-F1
#
_entry.id   AF-A0A8S0FEM0-F1
#
_cell.length_a   1.000
_cell.length_b   1.000
_cell.length_c   1.000
_cell.angle_alpha   90.00
_cell.angle_beta   90.00
_cell.angle_gamma   90.00
#
_symmetry.space_group_name_H-M   'P 1'
#
loop_
_entity.id
_entity.type
_entity.pdbx_description
1 polymer ?
#
loop_
_entity_poly.entity_id
_entity_poly.type
_entity_poly.pdbx_seq_one_letter_code
_entity_poly.pdbx_strand_id
1 'polypeptide(L)'
;MLFAVRTLNILHLSTNYTQHQAGESLHYRYRGNAEPELHDNNIVQRVDMREAQFLRRSQFDEIQYGSAALKRNAKGAILRPVITAHGHFRVLNILFPTVKTHVISHECFLRGAIITAWADLFRQQQGEIWFIEEEIADDTDNMPWRFQGKTYHGWWKNQWQLWVQGKNRKMSAWYVH
;
A
#
# COMPACT_ATOMS: atom_id res chain seq x y z
N MET A 1 -6.22 5.71 -5.73
CA MET A 1 -5.94 6.99 -5.04
C MET A 1 -4.98 6.70 -3.90
N LEU A 2 -4.05 7.60 -3.59
CA LEU A 2 -3.09 7.48 -2.48
C LEU A 2 -3.21 8.68 -1.56
N PHE A 3 -3.13 8.43 -0.26
CA PHE A 3 -3.18 9.44 0.79
C PHE A 3 -1.97 9.28 1.69
N ALA A 4 -1.37 10.41 2.05
CA ALA A 4 -0.40 10.48 3.13
C ALA A 4 -1.03 11.21 4.30
N VAL A 5 -0.94 10.62 5.49
CA VAL A 5 -1.56 11.15 6.70
C VAL A 5 -0.50 11.25 7.80
N ARG A 6 -0.58 12.31 8.60
CA ARG A 6 0.17 12.44 9.85
C ARG A 6 -0.72 13.07 10.89
N THR A 7 -0.78 12.48 12.09
CA THR A 7 -1.58 12.99 13.22
C THR A 7 -3.00 13.39 12.79
N LEU A 8 -3.69 12.47 12.10
CA LEU A 8 -5.06 12.63 11.59
C LEU A 8 -5.27 13.73 10.53
N ASN A 9 -4.20 14.33 9.99
CA ASN A 9 -4.27 15.30 8.89
C ASN A 9 -3.78 14.68 7.58
N ILE A 10 -4.55 14.85 6.51
CA ILE A 10 -4.12 14.49 5.16
C ILE A 10 -3.07 15.51 4.72
N LEU A 11 -1.84 15.05 4.52
CA LEU A 11 -0.71 15.87 4.07
C LEU A 11 -0.66 15.99 2.55
N HIS A 12 -1.01 14.90 1.85
CA HIS A 12 -0.90 14.83 0.41
C HIS A 12 -1.88 13.79 -0.15
N LEU A 13 -2.52 14.14 -1.26
CA LEU A 13 -3.42 13.27 -2.01
C LEU A 13 -2.91 13.15 -3.43
N SER A 14 -2.83 11.93 -3.94
CA SER A 14 -2.49 11.68 -5.34
C SER A 14 -3.50 10.75 -6.00
N THR A 15 -3.80 11.05 -7.25
CA THR A 15 -4.58 10.17 -8.12
C THR A 15 -3.70 9.74 -9.27
N ASN A 16 -3.99 8.57 -9.84
CA ASN A 16 -3.33 8.13 -11.05
C ASN A 16 -3.99 8.69 -12.31
N TYR A 17 -4.93 9.64 -12.19
CA TYR A 17 -5.44 10.39 -13.32
C TYR A 17 -4.54 11.60 -13.59
N THR A 18 -4.29 11.87 -14.86
CA THR A 18 -3.58 13.08 -15.30
C THR A 18 -4.28 13.70 -16.51
N GLN A 19 -4.34 15.03 -16.55
CA GLN A 19 -4.75 15.79 -17.74
C GLN A 19 -3.57 16.07 -18.68
N HIS A 20 -2.35 15.84 -18.20
CA HIS A 20 -1.14 16.04 -18.99
C HIS A 20 -0.94 14.88 -19.95
N GLN A 21 -0.30 15.16 -21.09
CA GLN A 21 0.13 14.11 -22.00
C GLN A 21 1.13 13.18 -21.30
N ALA A 22 0.88 11.88 -21.41
CA ALA A 22 1.77 10.84 -20.94
C ALA A 22 2.08 9.89 -22.10
N GLY A 23 3.27 9.29 -22.09
CA GLY A 23 3.61 8.26 -23.05
C GLY A 23 2.73 7.02 -22.85
N GLU A 24 2.39 6.34 -23.93
CA GLU A 24 1.49 5.18 -23.90
C GLU A 24 1.96 4.05 -22.96
N SER A 25 3.27 3.92 -22.75
CA SER A 25 3.87 2.93 -21.85
C SER A 25 3.54 3.21 -20.36
N LEU A 26 3.15 4.44 -20.03
CA LEU A 26 2.77 4.83 -18.68
C LEU A 26 1.27 4.63 -18.42
N HIS A 27 0.49 4.38 -19.46
CA HIS A 27 -0.95 4.23 -19.35
C HIS A 27 -1.32 2.91 -18.67
N TYR A 28 -2.28 2.99 -17.77
CA TYR A 28 -2.97 1.83 -17.25
C TYR A 28 -3.78 1.18 -18.37
N ARG A 29 -3.60 -0.14 -18.54
CA ARG A 29 -4.37 -0.95 -19.47
C ARG A 29 -4.92 -2.15 -18.71
N TYR A 30 -6.24 -2.28 -18.71
CA TYR A 30 -6.89 -3.44 -18.11
C TYR A 30 -6.68 -4.66 -19.00
N ARG A 31 -6.24 -5.78 -18.41
CA ARG A 31 -5.95 -7.04 -19.12
C ARG A 31 -6.99 -8.14 -18.88
N GLY A 32 -8.14 -7.80 -18.28
CA GLY A 32 -9.23 -8.76 -18.06
C GLY A 32 -9.11 -9.57 -16.77
N ASN A 33 -8.13 -9.27 -15.92
CA ASN A 33 -7.81 -10.02 -14.71
C ASN A 33 -7.69 -9.10 -13.49
N ALA A 34 -8.82 -8.52 -13.05
CA ALA A 34 -8.84 -7.77 -11.80
C ALA A 34 -8.45 -8.68 -10.62
N GLU A 35 -7.69 -8.14 -9.69
CA GLU A 35 -7.36 -8.85 -8.46
C GLU A 35 -8.64 -9.09 -7.65
N PRO A 36 -8.85 -10.31 -7.13
CA PRO A 36 -10.06 -10.61 -6.39
C PRO A 36 -10.10 -9.77 -5.11
N GLU A 37 -11.27 -9.20 -4.82
CA GLU A 37 -11.47 -8.53 -3.54
C GLU A 37 -11.39 -9.55 -2.42
N LEU A 38 -10.70 -9.19 -1.34
CA LEU A 38 -10.46 -10.07 -0.19
C LEU A 38 -11.57 -9.97 0.87
N HIS A 39 -12.83 -9.85 0.45
CA HIS A 39 -13.98 -9.79 1.35
C HIS A 39 -14.20 -11.14 2.09
N ASP A 40 -14.73 -11.07 3.31
CA ASP A 40 -15.15 -12.21 4.16
C ASP A 40 -14.08 -13.19 4.67
N ASN A 41 -12.79 -12.91 4.48
CA ASN A 41 -11.73 -13.73 5.05
C ASN A 41 -11.24 -13.18 6.39
N ASN A 42 -10.89 -14.06 7.33
CA ASN A 42 -10.20 -13.69 8.57
C ASN A 42 -8.96 -12.85 8.22
N ILE A 43 -8.71 -11.75 8.94
CA ILE A 43 -7.57 -10.86 8.73
C ILE A 43 -6.22 -11.58 8.56
N VAL A 44 -6.02 -12.71 9.26
CA VAL A 44 -4.83 -13.56 9.11
C VAL A 44 -4.72 -14.17 7.71
N GLN A 45 -5.84 -14.69 7.19
CA GLN A 45 -5.91 -15.21 5.84
C GLN A 45 -5.79 -14.10 4.80
N ARG A 46 -6.30 -12.89 5.08
CA ARG A 46 -6.14 -11.74 4.16
C ARG A 46 -4.66 -11.39 3.95
N VAL A 47 -3.83 -11.47 4.99
CA VAL A 47 -2.38 -11.28 4.84
C VAL A 47 -1.80 -12.32 3.88
N ASP A 48 -2.09 -13.61 4.07
CA ASP A 48 -1.61 -14.69 3.16
C ASP A 48 -2.10 -14.51 1.72
N MET A 49 -3.38 -14.16 1.55
CA MET A 49 -3.97 -13.97 0.23
C MET A 49 -3.36 -12.79 -0.50
N ARG A 50 -3.07 -11.69 0.21
CA ARG A 50 -2.40 -10.52 -0.36
C ARG A 50 -1.01 -10.87 -0.87
N GLU A 51 -0.26 -11.67 -0.13
CA GLU A 51 1.06 -12.14 -0.59
C GLU A 51 0.97 -13.06 -1.79
N ALA A 52 0.02 -13.99 -1.78
CA ALA A 52 -0.24 -14.83 -2.93
C ALA A 52 -0.65 -14.01 -4.16
N GLN A 53 -1.41 -12.92 -4.01
CA GLN A 53 -1.81 -12.04 -5.11
C GLN A 53 -0.60 -11.39 -5.77
N PHE A 54 0.25 -10.69 -5.01
CA PHE A 54 1.38 -10.01 -5.62
C PHE A 54 2.45 -10.97 -6.15
N LEU A 55 2.58 -12.19 -5.61
CA LEU A 55 3.49 -13.23 -6.13
C LEU A 55 2.99 -13.87 -7.42
N ARG A 56 1.67 -13.87 -7.67
CA ARG A 56 1.09 -14.35 -8.93
C ARG A 56 1.23 -13.34 -10.07
N ARG A 57 1.57 -12.08 -9.78
CA ARG A 57 1.80 -11.07 -10.81
C ARG A 57 3.04 -11.46 -11.62
N SER A 58 2.95 -11.35 -12.95
CA SER A 58 4.10 -11.49 -13.86
C SER A 58 5.18 -10.45 -13.58
N GLN A 59 4.75 -9.24 -13.19
CA GLN A 59 5.59 -8.13 -12.74
C GLN A 59 4.92 -7.47 -11.54
N PHE A 60 5.70 -7.17 -10.49
CA PHE A 60 5.18 -6.55 -9.26
C PHE A 60 4.51 -5.18 -9.48
N ASP A 61 4.83 -4.53 -10.60
CA ASP A 61 4.34 -3.22 -11.01
C ASP A 61 3.10 -3.30 -11.94
N GLU A 62 2.58 -4.50 -12.21
CA GLU A 62 1.41 -4.78 -13.04
C GLU A 62 0.16 -5.04 -12.19
N ILE A 63 -0.34 -4.00 -11.52
CA ILE A 63 -1.54 -4.06 -10.67
C ILE A 63 -2.79 -3.93 -11.54
N GLN A 64 -3.82 -4.75 -11.29
CA GLN A 64 -5.08 -4.76 -12.04
C GLN A 64 -6.27 -4.62 -11.07
N TYR A 65 -6.90 -3.44 -11.04
CA TYR A 65 -8.03 -3.15 -10.14
C TYR A 65 -9.36 -2.97 -10.88
N GLY A 66 -9.43 -3.38 -12.14
CA GLY A 66 -10.62 -3.29 -13.00
C GLY A 66 -10.40 -2.43 -14.25
N SER A 67 -11.46 -2.19 -15.03
CA SER A 67 -11.34 -1.54 -16.35
C SER A 67 -10.82 -0.10 -16.30
N ALA A 68 -11.05 0.61 -15.18
CA ALA A 68 -10.68 2.02 -14.95
C ALA A 68 -10.91 2.92 -16.18
N ALA A 69 -11.98 2.63 -16.94
CA ALA A 69 -12.24 3.29 -18.20
C ALA A 69 -12.68 4.74 -17.94
N LEU A 70 -12.04 5.67 -18.64
CA LEU A 70 -12.44 7.07 -18.61
C LEU A 70 -13.78 7.27 -19.32
N LYS A 71 -14.57 8.25 -18.86
CA LYS A 71 -15.77 8.69 -19.59
C LYS A 71 -15.37 9.16 -21.00
N ARG A 72 -16.23 8.93 -21.99
CA ARG A 72 -16.00 9.12 -23.44
C ARG A 72 -15.36 10.46 -23.85
N ASN A 73 -15.48 11.52 -23.05
CA ASN A 73 -14.96 12.86 -23.34
C ASN A 73 -13.89 13.35 -22.34
N ALA A 74 -13.36 12.49 -21.48
CA ALA A 74 -12.31 12.88 -20.55
C ALA A 74 -10.99 13.07 -21.31
N LYS A 75 -10.41 14.28 -21.23
CA LYS A 75 -9.17 14.65 -21.95
C LYS A 75 -7.87 14.12 -21.32
N GLY A 76 -7.95 13.16 -20.42
CA GLY A 76 -6.81 12.70 -19.62
C GLY A 76 -6.44 11.25 -19.84
N ALA A 77 -5.49 10.76 -19.05
CA ALA A 77 -5.07 9.37 -19.01
C ALA A 77 -5.09 8.86 -17.58
N ILE A 78 -5.34 7.55 -17.43
CA ILE A 78 -5.07 6.84 -16.18
C ILE A 78 -3.66 6.26 -16.30
N LEU A 79 -2.77 6.63 -15.40
CA LEU A 79 -1.42 6.10 -15.28
C LEU A 79 -1.42 4.78 -14.53
N ARG A 80 -0.42 3.95 -14.80
CA ARG A 80 -0.11 2.77 -14.00
C ARG A 80 0.04 3.18 -12.52
N PRO A 81 -0.61 2.49 -11.56
CA PRO A 81 -0.57 2.88 -10.16
C PRO A 81 0.84 3.02 -9.57
N VAL A 82 1.76 2.13 -10.00
CA VAL A 82 3.17 2.16 -9.60
C VAL A 82 3.83 3.51 -9.90
N ILE A 83 3.59 4.09 -11.08
CA ILE A 83 4.18 5.38 -11.50
C ILE A 83 3.68 6.49 -10.58
N THR A 84 2.39 6.45 -10.25
CA THR A 84 1.78 7.41 -9.33
C THR A 84 2.32 7.27 -7.92
N ALA A 85 2.56 6.04 -7.43
CA ALA A 85 3.17 5.82 -6.12
C ALA A 85 4.59 6.37 -6.03
N HIS A 86 5.42 6.14 -7.04
CA HIS A 86 6.77 6.72 -7.08
C HIS A 86 6.72 8.25 -7.07
N GLY A 87 5.83 8.86 -7.86
CA GLY A 87 5.61 10.30 -7.83
C GLY A 87 5.16 10.82 -6.46
N HIS A 88 4.18 10.14 -5.85
CA HIS A 88 3.63 10.46 -4.54
C HIS A 88 4.71 10.46 -3.46
N PHE A 89 5.49 9.39 -3.34
CA PHE A 89 6.54 9.30 -2.33
C PHE A 89 7.74 10.20 -2.62
N ARG A 90 8.03 10.50 -3.89
CA ARG A 90 9.05 11.52 -4.24
C ARG A 90 8.66 12.90 -3.72
N VAL A 91 7.41 13.32 -3.92
CA VAL A 91 6.90 14.61 -3.38
C VAL A 91 7.00 14.60 -1.86
N LEU A 92 6.58 13.51 -1.20
CA LEU A 92 6.66 13.41 0.25
C LEU A 92 8.09 13.46 0.78
N ASN A 93 9.07 12.84 0.11
CA ASN A 93 10.47 12.95 0.53
C ASN A 93 10.96 14.40 0.41
N ILE A 94 10.63 15.10 -0.68
CA ILE A 94 10.99 16.52 -0.82
C ILE A 94 10.44 17.37 0.34
N LEU A 95 9.19 17.12 0.74
CA LEU A 95 8.52 17.89 1.79
C LEU A 95 8.90 17.44 3.21
N PHE A 96 9.19 16.16 3.40
CA PHE A 96 9.41 15.53 4.70
C PHE A 96 10.59 14.54 4.66
N PRO A 97 11.81 15.01 4.36
CA PRO A 97 12.96 14.14 4.12
C PRO A 97 13.43 13.40 5.37
N THR A 98 13.11 13.92 6.56
CA THR A 98 13.53 13.37 7.85
C THR A 98 12.62 12.27 8.38
N VAL A 99 11.54 11.92 7.67
CA VAL A 99 10.66 10.82 8.05
C VAL A 99 11.44 9.50 7.93
N LYS A 100 11.48 8.75 9.03
CA LYS A 100 12.20 7.46 9.11
C LYS A 100 11.28 6.26 9.12
N THR A 101 10.06 6.44 9.65
CA THR A 101 9.08 5.38 9.81
C THR A 101 7.94 5.59 8.82
N HIS A 102 7.71 4.59 7.98
CA HIS A 102 6.64 4.58 6.99
C HIS A 102 5.65 3.47 7.31
N VAL A 103 4.38 3.81 7.39
CA VAL A 103 3.28 2.86 7.63
C VAL A 103 2.42 2.81 6.39
N ILE A 104 2.23 1.62 5.80
CA ILE A 104 1.54 1.43 4.53
C ILE A 104 0.63 0.21 4.52
N SER A 105 -0.35 0.21 3.63
CA SER A 105 -1.12 -1.00 3.29
C SER A 105 -0.19 -2.09 2.74
N HIS A 106 -0.61 -3.36 2.86
CA HIS A 106 0.20 -4.50 2.43
C HIS A 106 0.28 -4.64 0.90
N GLU A 107 1.07 -3.77 0.26
CA GLU A 107 1.31 -3.78 -1.18
C GLU A 107 2.79 -3.63 -1.50
N CYS A 108 3.32 -4.56 -2.30
CA CYS A 108 4.75 -4.64 -2.60
C CYS A 108 5.29 -3.41 -3.37
N PHE A 109 4.46 -2.81 -4.24
CA PHE A 109 4.87 -1.64 -5.04
C PHE A 109 5.00 -0.37 -4.19
N LEU A 110 4.20 -0.24 -3.12
CA LEU A 110 4.31 0.87 -2.16
C LEU A 110 5.64 0.80 -1.42
N ARG A 111 6.03 -0.40 -0.99
CA ARG A 111 7.36 -0.66 -0.41
C ARG A 111 8.47 -0.24 -1.37
N GLY A 112 8.40 -0.67 -2.63
CA GLY A 112 9.39 -0.29 -3.65
C GLY A 112 9.50 1.22 -3.86
N ALA A 113 8.36 1.92 -3.89
CA ALA A 113 8.32 3.36 -4.04
C ALA A 113 8.91 4.12 -2.84
N ILE A 114 8.65 3.67 -1.60
CA ILE A 114 9.25 4.23 -0.38
C ILE A 114 10.76 4.00 -0.36
N ILE A 115 11.22 2.77 -0.58
CA ILE A 115 12.66 2.45 -0.59
C ILE A 115 13.37 3.28 -1.65
N THR A 116 12.76 3.47 -2.81
CA THR A 116 13.33 4.31 -3.88
C THR A 116 13.37 5.79 -3.46
N ALA A 117 12.31 6.30 -2.84
CA ALA A 117 12.25 7.69 -2.41
C ALA A 117 13.26 7.97 -1.30
N TRP A 118 13.32 7.18 -0.23
CA TRP A 118 14.24 7.34 0.91
C TRP A 118 15.48 6.44 0.81
N ALA A 119 16.02 6.25 -0.39
CA ALA A 119 17.06 5.25 -0.64
C ALA A 119 18.29 5.41 0.26
N ASP A 120 18.76 6.63 0.53
CA ASP A 120 19.90 6.87 1.42
C ASP A 120 19.62 6.45 2.86
N LEU A 121 18.41 6.68 3.34
CA LEU A 121 18.00 6.36 4.70
C LEU A 121 17.90 4.84 4.92
N PHE A 122 17.40 4.09 3.92
CA PHE A 122 17.42 2.63 3.95
C PHE A 122 18.82 2.04 3.75
N ARG A 123 19.67 2.63 2.89
CA ARG A 123 21.08 2.21 2.78
C ARG A 123 21.84 2.35 4.10
N GLN A 124 21.47 3.34 4.92
CA GLN A 124 22.04 3.57 6.24
C GLN A 124 21.36 2.77 7.36
N GLN A 125 20.41 1.88 7.03
CA GLN A 125 19.65 1.08 8.00
C GLN A 125 18.91 1.94 9.05
N GLN A 126 18.49 3.14 8.64
CA GLN A 126 17.75 4.08 9.49
C GLN A 126 16.26 4.15 9.14
N GLY A 127 15.84 3.41 8.12
CA GLY A 127 14.47 3.37 7.64
C GLY A 127 13.68 2.19 8.14
N GLU A 128 12.42 2.45 8.46
CA GLU A 128 11.47 1.44 8.89
C GLU A 128 10.24 1.46 7.99
N ILE A 129 9.83 0.27 7.52
CA ILE A 129 8.55 0.08 6.84
C ILE A 129 7.71 -0.86 7.68
N TRP A 130 6.50 -0.40 7.98
CA TRP A 130 5.47 -1.16 8.66
C TRP A 130 4.33 -1.41 7.69
N PHE A 131 3.98 -2.67 7.49
CA PHE A 131 2.72 -3.01 6.84
C PHE A 131 1.64 -3.14 7.88
N ILE A 132 0.46 -2.61 7.56
CA ILE A 132 -0.74 -2.75 8.36
C ILE A 132 -1.87 -3.27 7.49
N GLU A 133 -2.51 -4.32 7.96
CA GLU A 133 -3.85 -4.75 7.51
C GLU A 133 -4.81 -4.58 8.68
N GLU A 134 -5.99 -4.04 8.40
CA GLU A 134 -6.99 -3.69 9.42
C GLU A 134 -8.35 -4.30 9.09
N GLU A 135 -9.11 -4.56 10.14
CA GLU A 135 -10.52 -4.90 10.15
C GLU A 135 -11.18 -4.01 11.20
N ILE A 136 -11.71 -2.87 10.77
CA ILE A 136 -12.37 -1.92 11.66
C ILE A 136 -13.87 -2.11 11.51
N ALA A 137 -14.49 -2.74 12.50
CA ALA A 137 -15.93 -2.94 12.58
C ALA A 137 -16.62 -1.84 13.40
N ASP A 138 -15.88 -1.17 14.29
CA ASP A 138 -16.34 -0.07 15.13
C ASP A 138 -15.22 0.96 15.28
N ASP A 139 -15.28 2.05 14.53
CA ASP A 139 -14.28 3.13 14.57
C ASP A 139 -14.42 4.03 15.81
N THR A 140 -15.46 3.82 16.63
CA THR A 140 -15.69 4.56 17.88
C THR A 140 -15.17 3.83 19.11
N ASP A 141 -14.72 2.57 18.97
CA ASP A 141 -14.14 1.80 20.07
C ASP A 141 -12.81 2.42 20.53
N ASN A 142 -12.81 2.89 21.78
CA ASN A 142 -11.66 3.53 22.41
C ASN A 142 -10.88 2.61 23.35
N MET A 143 -11.19 1.30 23.38
CA MET A 143 -10.45 0.33 24.17
C MET A 143 -8.98 0.28 23.74
N PRO A 144 -8.02 0.01 24.63
CA PRO A 144 -6.63 -0.15 24.21
C PRO A 144 -6.47 -1.40 23.34
N TRP A 145 -5.64 -1.30 22.29
CA TRP A 145 -5.25 -2.45 21.49
C TRP A 145 -4.52 -3.48 22.36
N ARG A 146 -4.96 -4.74 22.29
CA ARG A 146 -4.36 -5.87 23.02
C ARG A 146 -3.67 -6.80 22.04
N PHE A 147 -2.41 -7.10 22.32
CA PHE A 147 -1.65 -8.09 21.58
C PHE A 147 -2.26 -9.48 21.80
N GLN A 148 -2.46 -10.25 20.73
CA GLN A 148 -3.02 -11.60 20.78
C GLN A 148 -2.00 -12.68 20.42
N GLY A 149 -1.05 -12.38 19.53
CA GLY A 149 -0.07 -13.38 19.11
C GLY A 149 0.74 -12.95 17.91
N LYS A 150 1.65 -13.85 17.52
CA LYS A 150 2.49 -13.71 16.31
C LYS A 150 2.14 -14.81 15.33
N THR A 151 2.17 -14.47 14.05
CA THR A 151 2.05 -15.39 12.94
C THR A 151 3.18 -15.11 11.94
N TYR A 152 3.46 -16.07 11.06
CA TYR A 152 4.54 -15.96 10.08
C TYR A 152 3.95 -16.17 8.70
N HIS A 153 4.13 -15.20 7.81
CA HIS A 153 3.51 -15.19 6.49
C HIS A 153 4.54 -14.97 5.39
N GLY A 154 4.24 -15.53 4.23
CA GLY A 154 4.97 -15.25 3.00
C GLY A 154 6.23 -16.06 2.81
N TRP A 155 6.85 -15.83 1.65
CA TRP A 155 8.06 -16.54 1.25
C TRP A 155 9.21 -16.38 2.25
N TRP A 156 9.32 -15.20 2.85
CA TRP A 156 10.36 -14.87 3.83
C TRP A 156 9.96 -15.21 5.28
N LYS A 157 8.76 -15.76 5.50
CA LYS A 157 8.19 -16.00 6.83
C LYS A 157 8.30 -14.74 7.70
N ASN A 158 7.80 -13.62 7.19
CA ASN A 158 7.82 -12.36 7.91
C ASN A 158 6.94 -12.48 9.17
N GLN A 159 7.43 -11.98 10.30
CA GLN A 159 6.70 -12.03 11.56
C GLN A 159 5.63 -10.94 11.58
N TRP A 160 4.37 -11.33 11.58
CA TRP A 160 3.23 -10.46 11.80
C TRP A 160 2.72 -10.55 13.23
N GLN A 161 2.23 -9.45 13.76
CA GLN A 161 1.63 -9.36 15.09
C GLN A 161 0.12 -9.13 14.94
N LEU A 162 -0.68 -9.95 15.62
CA LEU A 162 -2.12 -9.79 15.69
C LEU A 162 -2.49 -8.96 16.93
N TRP A 163 -3.29 -7.93 16.71
CA TRP A 163 -3.81 -7.05 17.74
C TRP A 163 -5.33 -6.97 17.63
N VAL A 164 -6.01 -6.84 18.78
CA VAL A 164 -7.47 -6.76 18.86
C VAL A 164 -7.89 -5.60 19.77
N GLN A 165 -8.96 -4.93 19.38
CA GLN A 165 -9.63 -3.86 20.13
C GLN A 165 -11.14 -4.06 19.98
N GLY A 166 -11.80 -4.63 21.00
CA GLY A 166 -13.22 -5.01 20.90
C GLY A 166 -13.50 -5.91 19.69
N LYS A 167 -14.24 -5.39 18.71
CA LYS A 167 -14.52 -6.08 17.44
C LYS A 167 -13.48 -5.82 16.35
N ASN A 168 -12.62 -4.83 16.53
CA ASN A 168 -11.58 -4.47 15.58
C ASN A 168 -10.38 -5.42 15.69
N ARG A 169 -9.75 -5.67 14.55
CA ARG A 169 -8.53 -6.47 14.44
C ARG A 169 -7.53 -5.72 13.58
N LYS A 170 -6.25 -5.83 13.89
CA LYS A 170 -5.18 -5.38 13.00
C LYS A 170 -4.02 -6.35 13.02
N MET A 171 -3.37 -6.46 11.88
CA MET A 171 -2.12 -7.16 11.72
C MET A 171 -1.04 -6.17 11.33
N SER A 172 0.08 -6.20 12.03
CA SER A 172 1.24 -5.36 11.72
C SER A 172 2.49 -6.20 11.54
N ALA A 173 3.27 -5.91 10.50
CA ALA A 173 4.59 -6.47 10.30
C ALA A 173 5.62 -5.37 10.10
N TRP A 174 6.77 -5.58 10.72
CA TRP A 174 7.92 -4.70 10.61
C TRP A 174 8.93 -5.29 9.64
N TYR A 175 9.41 -4.47 8.72
CA TYR A 175 10.47 -4.82 7.79
C TYR A 175 11.65 -3.88 7.97
N VAL A 176 12.80 -4.45 8.38
CA VAL A 176 14.10 -3.77 8.37
C VAL A 176 14.83 -4.12 7.09
N HIS A 177 15.44 -3.10 6.48
CA HIS A 177 16.59 -3.26 5.59
C HIS A 177 17.77 -2.50 6.19
#